data_AF-A0A384JJ90-F1
#
_entry.id   AF-A0A384JJ90-F1
#
_cell.length_a   1.000
_cell.length_b   1.000
_cell.length_c   1.000
_cell.angle_alpha   90.00
_cell.angle_beta   90.00
_cell.angle_gamma   90.00
#
_symmetry.space_group_name_H-M   'P 1'
#
loop_
_entity.id
_entity.type
_entity.pdbx_description
1 polymer ?
#
loop_
_entity_poly.entity_id
_entity_poly.type
_entity_poly.pdbx_seq_one_letter_code
_entity_poly.pdbx_strand_id
1 'polypeptide(L)'
;MQMVTRCIVRNFSLAILLIFSIWLYIFFVSSYDPQLHIVLGKNSKLRSSKEIEDVFNFLRLDSAALRNLCEKTEWNSDKVIFTCDNSIGGVGHIRNSILNCVRYSISAGAGLVIPRIILRNPKDISQIRTGERVSMAYMFDYFHFVDSLRYSCPQMNIYGYIDDVPNSNEGRGSITLLPESLYSSPIPKTGLEHPENWRELFEGWLDGYYYFATNGTMNMPVTVELGRSYLQYPIYSDGEEFALSFGGILRFSENLRVLATTVLQNMLSTYNMSRDLSQPFLPDTFFGAHLRTEIDAMKNWSAEDWFYQRYEAQSIQYLKKLASTNLTLVYVASGNKSETARLARDAAAYNVTTKWMLLDAKDRESLSRLSWDQQAIVDFLVMTKSSRFVGIGHSSFTWNIALQRHQFLENNGDYLDGSELLSDALSTVFGETGGHPEYAACLWP
;
A
#
# COMPACT_ATOMS: atom_id res chain seq x y z
N MET A 1 -45.00 26.81 43.24
CA MET A 1 -44.08 27.15 42.13
C MET A 1 -42.65 26.63 42.32
N GLN A 2 -42.10 26.51 43.55
CA GLN A 2 -40.73 26.03 43.80
C GLN A 2 -40.47 24.53 43.56
N MET A 3 -41.50 23.67 43.61
CA MET A 3 -41.32 22.22 43.41
C MET A 3 -41.14 21.84 41.93
N VAL A 4 -41.77 22.59 41.00
CA VAL A 4 -41.68 22.34 39.56
C VAL A 4 -40.31 22.76 39.02
N THR A 5 -39.74 23.85 39.52
CA THR A 5 -38.41 24.33 39.13
C THR A 5 -37.29 23.35 39.53
N ARG A 6 -37.41 22.67 40.68
CA ARG A 6 -36.42 21.66 41.12
C ARG A 6 -36.43 20.38 40.27
N CYS A 7 -37.59 19.95 39.76
CA CYS A 7 -37.68 18.79 38.86
C CYS A 7 -37.10 19.09 37.47
N ILE A 8 -37.31 20.30 36.94
CA ILE A 8 -36.78 20.70 35.63
C ILE A 8 -35.26 20.79 35.65
N VAL A 9 -34.68 21.40 36.69
CA VAL A 9 -33.21 21.50 36.83
C VAL A 9 -32.55 20.13 36.98
N ARG A 10 -33.16 19.21 37.75
CA ARG A 10 -32.62 17.85 37.95
C ARG A 10 -32.62 17.03 36.65
N ASN A 11 -33.68 17.15 35.83
CA ASN A 11 -33.76 16.47 34.54
C ASN A 11 -32.78 17.06 33.50
N PHE A 12 -32.51 18.36 33.57
CA PHE A 12 -31.53 19.02 32.69
C PHE A 12 -30.09 18.59 33.01
N SER A 13 -29.73 18.49 34.30
CA SER A 13 -28.43 17.98 34.73
C SER A 13 -28.20 16.52 34.34
N LEU A 14 -29.25 15.68 34.42
CA LEU A 14 -29.21 14.29 33.95
C LEU A 14 -29.03 14.18 32.44
N ALA A 15 -29.69 15.05 31.66
CA ALA A 15 -29.54 15.09 30.21
C ALA A 15 -28.12 15.51 29.79
N ILE A 16 -27.51 16.49 30.47
CA ILE A 16 -26.13 16.92 30.22
C ILE A 16 -25.13 15.80 30.56
N LEU A 17 -25.32 15.07 31.67
CA LEU A 17 -24.48 13.93 32.03
C LEU A 17 -24.62 12.78 31.02
N LEU A 18 -25.82 12.53 30.49
CA LEU A 18 -26.05 11.55 29.43
C LEU A 18 -25.37 11.95 28.12
N ILE A 19 -25.47 13.22 27.72
CA ILE A 19 -24.79 13.73 26.53
C ILE A 19 -23.27 13.62 26.72
N PHE A 20 -22.74 14.04 27.87
CA PHE A 20 -21.31 13.98 28.15
C PHE A 20 -20.77 12.54 28.19
N SER A 21 -21.53 11.59 28.76
CA SER A 21 -21.17 10.16 28.76
C SER A 21 -21.26 9.52 27.37
N ILE A 22 -22.23 9.92 26.54
CA ILE A 22 -22.31 9.50 25.13
C ILE A 22 -21.15 10.08 24.33
N TRP A 23 -20.78 11.35 24.54
CA TRP A 23 -19.64 11.98 23.89
C TRP A 23 -18.32 11.35 24.34
N LEU A 24 -18.14 11.08 25.63
CA LEU A 24 -17.00 10.33 26.14
C LEU A 24 -16.95 8.91 25.55
N TYR A 25 -18.07 8.21 25.46
CA TYR A 25 -18.14 6.89 24.85
C TYR A 25 -17.79 6.92 23.35
N ILE A 26 -18.32 7.89 22.59
CA ILE A 26 -17.96 8.08 21.17
C ILE A 26 -16.49 8.43 21.03
N PHE A 27 -15.95 9.30 21.89
CA PHE A 27 -14.55 9.68 21.90
C PHE A 27 -13.65 8.47 22.16
N PHE A 28 -13.95 7.67 23.19
CA PHE A 28 -13.21 6.45 23.50
C PHE A 28 -13.37 5.37 22.42
N VAL A 29 -14.54 5.20 21.81
CA VAL A 29 -14.74 4.23 20.71
C VAL A 29 -14.08 4.69 19.41
N SER A 30 -14.01 6.00 19.16
CA SER A 30 -13.34 6.57 17.98
C SER A 30 -11.81 6.54 18.09
N SER A 31 -11.27 6.52 19.31
CA SER A 31 -9.84 6.35 19.57
C SER A 31 -9.45 4.89 19.86
N TYR A 32 -10.43 4.01 20.09
CA TYR A 32 -10.21 2.57 20.22
C TYR A 32 -9.98 1.95 18.84
N ASP A 33 -8.75 1.52 18.58
CA ASP A 33 -8.44 0.65 17.44
C ASP A 33 -8.50 -0.82 17.90
N PRO A 34 -9.64 -1.53 17.70
CA PRO A 34 -9.75 -2.92 18.08
C PRO A 34 -8.74 -3.83 17.34
N GLN A 35 -8.23 -3.43 16.17
CA GLN A 35 -7.24 -4.22 15.44
C GLN A 35 -5.87 -4.16 16.13
N LEU A 36 -5.44 -2.98 16.60
CA LEU A 36 -4.18 -2.84 17.34
C LEU A 36 -4.21 -3.61 18.66
N HIS A 37 -5.32 -3.58 19.40
CA HIS A 37 -5.46 -4.36 20.64
C HIS A 37 -5.58 -5.87 20.42
N ILE A 38 -6.19 -6.31 19.30
CA ILE A 38 -6.20 -7.74 18.94
C ILE A 38 -4.79 -8.22 18.57
N VAL A 39 -3.98 -7.38 17.91
CA VAL A 39 -2.58 -7.66 17.58
C VAL A 39 -1.71 -7.68 18.84
N LEU A 40 -1.86 -6.69 19.74
CA LEU A 40 -1.12 -6.64 21.01
C LEU A 40 -1.55 -7.74 22.00
N GLY A 41 -2.82 -8.16 21.98
CA GLY A 41 -3.37 -9.15 22.90
C GLY A 41 -3.13 -10.62 22.53
N LYS A 42 -2.75 -10.94 21.28
CA LYS A 42 -2.56 -12.33 20.82
C LYS A 42 -1.12 -12.85 20.79
N ASN A 43 -0.12 -12.01 21.05
CA ASN A 43 1.29 -12.40 20.98
C ASN A 43 1.86 -13.08 22.24
N SER A 44 1.00 -13.54 23.16
CA SER A 44 1.46 -14.43 24.24
C SER A 44 0.69 -15.76 24.21
N LYS A 45 1.39 -16.80 23.73
CA LYS A 45 1.06 -18.23 23.80
C LYS A 45 -0.01 -18.75 22.84
N LEU A 46 0.42 -19.17 21.65
CA LEU A 46 -0.08 -20.40 21.03
C LEU A 46 1.00 -21.08 20.18
N ARG A 47 2.01 -21.65 20.84
CA ARG A 47 2.94 -22.60 20.24
C ARG A 47 2.27 -23.97 20.25
N SER A 48 1.80 -24.45 19.09
CA SER A 48 1.71 -25.87 18.69
C SER A 48 0.71 -26.09 17.56
N SER A 49 1.17 -25.89 16.32
CA SER A 49 0.81 -26.68 15.14
C SER A 49 1.89 -26.38 14.12
N LYS A 50 2.55 -27.41 13.56
CA LYS A 50 3.61 -27.35 12.52
C LYS A 50 3.67 -25.96 11.85
N GLU A 51 4.58 -25.11 12.33
CA GLU A 51 4.66 -23.70 11.92
C GLU A 51 4.78 -23.68 10.39
N ILE A 52 3.75 -23.15 9.71
CA ILE A 52 3.87 -22.83 8.29
C ILE A 52 4.94 -21.76 8.23
N GLU A 53 6.11 -22.11 7.69
CA GLU A 53 7.20 -21.17 7.51
C GLU A 53 6.73 -20.07 6.56
N ASP A 54 6.46 -18.87 7.09
CA ASP A 54 6.03 -17.70 6.31
C ASP A 54 7.13 -17.28 5.34
N VAL A 55 6.98 -17.66 4.07
CA VAL A 55 8.01 -17.46 3.02
C VAL A 55 8.09 -16.01 2.54
N PHE A 56 7.23 -15.14 3.06
CA PHE A 56 7.26 -13.70 2.82
C PHE A 56 7.71 -12.91 4.06
N ASN A 57 8.14 -13.60 5.11
CA ASN A 57 8.79 -12.97 6.25
C ASN A 57 10.24 -12.63 5.90
N PHE A 58 10.58 -11.34 5.90
CA PHE A 58 11.94 -10.85 5.71
C PHE A 58 12.32 -9.91 6.85
N LEU A 59 13.62 -9.80 7.16
CA LEU A 59 14.10 -8.98 8.27
C LEU A 59 13.77 -7.50 8.07
N ARG A 60 13.79 -6.72 9.16
CA ARG A 60 13.71 -5.25 9.11
C ARG A 60 14.67 -4.69 8.05
N LEU A 61 14.30 -3.58 7.42
CA LEU A 61 15.17 -2.94 6.43
C LEU A 61 16.44 -2.42 7.11
N ASP A 62 17.58 -2.88 6.60
CA ASP A 62 18.92 -2.36 6.89
C ASP A 62 19.45 -1.71 5.60
N SER A 63 19.21 -0.41 5.42
CA SER A 63 19.57 0.32 4.20
C SER A 63 20.60 1.40 4.48
N ALA A 64 21.79 1.27 3.90
CA ALA A 64 22.85 2.27 3.99
C ALA A 64 22.48 3.53 3.22
N ALA A 65 21.87 3.40 2.04
CA ALA A 65 21.33 4.51 1.28
C ALA A 65 20.32 5.36 2.08
N LEU A 66 19.35 4.73 2.76
CA LEU A 66 18.38 5.44 3.60
C LEU A 66 19.06 6.13 4.80
N ARG A 67 20.02 5.47 5.46
CA ARG A 67 20.79 6.11 6.55
C ARG A 67 21.55 7.34 6.07
N ASN A 68 22.25 7.24 4.95
CA ASN A 68 23.01 8.35 4.37
C ASN A 68 22.11 9.52 3.98
N LEU A 69 20.92 9.23 3.44
CA LEU A 69 19.92 10.27 3.16
C LEU A 69 19.50 10.98 4.46
N CYS A 70 19.15 10.22 5.49
CA CYS A 70 18.73 10.78 6.78
C CYS A 70 19.86 11.52 7.53
N GLU A 71 21.12 11.10 7.40
CA GLU A 71 22.27 11.79 7.99
C GLU A 71 22.55 13.16 7.34
N LYS A 72 22.21 13.32 6.05
CA LYS A 72 22.39 14.58 5.31
C LYS A 72 21.21 15.54 5.47
N THR A 73 20.05 15.04 5.86
CA THR A 73 18.87 15.85 6.14
C THR A 73 19.10 16.67 7.40
N GLU A 74 18.82 17.98 7.33
CA GLU A 74 18.65 18.80 8.53
C GLU A 74 17.26 18.56 9.13
N TRP A 75 17.20 18.14 10.40
CA TRP A 75 15.99 17.69 11.08
C TRP A 75 15.39 18.75 12.00
N ASN A 76 14.06 18.84 11.95
CA ASN A 76 13.22 19.61 12.85
C ASN A 76 12.03 18.75 13.32
N SER A 77 12.30 17.49 13.65
CA SER A 77 11.32 16.42 13.85
C SER A 77 10.44 16.56 15.09
N ASP A 78 10.71 17.57 15.93
CA ASP A 78 9.89 17.96 17.08
C ASP A 78 9.01 19.19 16.81
N LYS A 79 9.25 19.93 15.72
CA LYS A 79 8.47 21.13 15.37
C LYS A 79 7.67 21.00 14.08
N VAL A 80 8.05 20.08 13.19
CA VAL A 80 7.30 19.82 11.96
C VAL A 80 6.96 18.33 11.96
N ILE A 81 5.67 18.02 11.91
CA ILE A 81 5.16 16.66 12.03
C ILE A 81 4.26 16.34 10.84
N PHE A 82 4.54 15.26 10.13
CA PHE A 82 3.76 14.84 8.99
C PHE A 82 2.75 13.77 9.41
N THR A 83 1.52 13.90 8.93
CA THR A 83 0.51 12.84 8.99
C THR A 83 0.16 12.36 7.57
N CYS A 84 0.04 11.05 7.41
CA CYS A 84 -0.14 10.39 6.11
C CYS A 84 -1.52 9.73 6.01
N ASP A 85 -2.55 10.44 6.44
CA ASP A 85 -3.89 9.89 6.71
C ASP A 85 -4.82 9.85 5.48
N ASN A 86 -4.29 10.18 4.31
CA ASN A 86 -5.00 10.27 3.03
C ASN A 86 -4.64 9.13 2.05
N SER A 87 -4.09 8.02 2.56
CA SER A 87 -3.74 6.84 1.76
C SER A 87 -4.99 6.05 1.36
N ILE A 88 -5.26 5.97 0.06
CA ILE A 88 -6.53 5.47 -0.50
C ILE A 88 -6.34 4.74 -1.83
N GLY A 89 -7.12 3.68 -2.03
CA GLY A 89 -7.16 2.91 -3.28
C GLY A 89 -6.85 1.43 -3.05
N GLY A 90 -6.42 0.74 -4.10
CA GLY A 90 -5.93 -0.63 -3.98
C GLY A 90 -4.51 -0.71 -3.43
N VAL A 91 -4.00 -1.94 -3.31
CA VAL A 91 -2.67 -2.26 -2.74
C VAL A 91 -1.54 -1.37 -3.28
N GLY A 92 -1.41 -1.24 -4.61
CA GLY A 92 -0.37 -0.42 -5.23
C GLY A 92 -0.52 1.09 -4.95
N HIS A 93 -1.75 1.58 -4.81
CA HIS A 93 -1.99 3.00 -4.47
C HIS A 93 -1.58 3.30 -3.04
N ILE A 94 -1.94 2.41 -2.11
CA ILE A 94 -1.66 2.61 -0.69
C ILE A 94 -0.17 2.45 -0.41
N ARG A 95 0.51 1.43 -0.98
CA ARG A 95 1.98 1.31 -0.88
C ARG A 95 2.65 2.61 -1.33
N ASN A 96 2.34 3.08 -2.55
CA ASN A 96 2.98 4.28 -3.07
C ASN A 96 2.67 5.54 -2.25
N SER A 97 1.42 5.71 -1.81
CA SER A 97 1.01 6.86 -0.98
C SER A 97 1.78 6.92 0.33
N ILE A 98 1.95 5.78 1.01
CA ILE A 98 2.70 5.70 2.26
C ILE A 98 4.19 5.98 2.01
N LEU A 99 4.79 5.34 1.01
CA LEU A 99 6.22 5.52 0.69
C LEU A 99 6.53 6.97 0.30
N ASN A 100 5.71 7.61 -0.55
CA ASN A 100 5.83 9.03 -0.87
C ASN A 100 5.78 9.89 0.40
N CYS A 101 4.82 9.62 1.29
CA CYS A 101 4.67 10.42 2.50
C CYS A 101 5.90 10.31 3.43
N VAL A 102 6.43 9.10 3.61
CA VAL A 102 7.68 8.88 4.34
C VAL A 102 8.84 9.62 3.67
N ARG A 103 8.95 9.54 2.34
CA ARG A 103 10.03 10.20 1.59
C ARG A 103 9.97 11.73 1.71
N TYR A 104 8.79 12.34 1.60
CA TYR A 104 8.60 13.79 1.80
C TYR A 104 8.84 14.20 3.25
N SER A 105 8.49 13.37 4.23
CA SER A 105 8.79 13.61 5.64
C SER A 105 10.31 13.68 5.87
N ILE A 106 11.08 12.77 5.24
CA ILE A 106 12.55 12.79 5.25
C ILE A 106 13.09 14.05 4.55
N SER A 107 12.54 14.45 3.39
CA SER A 107 12.98 15.70 2.73
C SER A 107 12.78 16.93 3.60
N ALA A 108 11.67 17.00 4.33
CA ALA A 108 11.33 18.09 5.23
C ALA A 108 12.11 18.06 6.55
N GLY A 109 12.83 16.98 6.86
CA GLY A 109 13.40 16.75 8.19
C GLY A 109 12.34 16.66 9.29
N ALA A 110 11.13 16.21 8.95
CA ALA A 110 9.97 16.20 9.82
C ALA A 110 9.84 14.91 10.64
N GLY A 111 9.14 14.98 11.77
CA GLY A 111 8.64 13.81 12.47
C GLY A 111 7.48 13.19 11.70
N LEU A 112 7.20 11.91 11.94
CA LEU A 112 6.18 11.15 11.23
C LEU A 112 5.19 10.53 12.23
N VAL A 113 3.91 10.83 12.06
CA VAL A 113 2.84 10.01 12.65
C VAL A 113 2.63 8.80 11.76
N ILE A 114 2.55 7.61 12.36
CA ILE A 114 2.38 6.37 11.62
C ILE A 114 1.15 6.47 10.68
N PRO A 115 1.32 6.20 9.37
CA PRO A 115 0.26 6.37 8.38
C PRO A 115 -1.02 5.59 8.69
N ARG A 116 -2.16 6.17 8.30
CA ARG A 116 -3.46 5.49 8.31
C ARG A 116 -3.98 5.27 6.90
N ILE A 117 -4.83 4.25 6.77
CA ILE A 117 -5.41 3.84 5.49
C ILE A 117 -6.90 4.19 5.49
N ILE A 118 -7.38 4.83 4.42
CA ILE A 118 -8.80 5.06 4.18
C ILE A 118 -9.40 3.78 3.59
N LEU A 119 -10.41 3.21 4.28
CA LEU A 119 -11.10 2.02 3.81
C LEU A 119 -11.94 2.30 2.56
N ARG A 120 -11.95 1.36 1.63
CA ARG A 120 -12.93 1.33 0.54
C ARG A 120 -14.26 0.79 1.05
N ASN A 121 -15.36 1.17 0.41
CA ASN A 121 -16.67 0.66 0.78
C ASN A 121 -16.71 -0.87 0.56
N PRO A 122 -17.01 -1.69 1.58
CA PRO A 122 -16.98 -3.15 1.48
C PRO A 122 -18.12 -3.73 0.62
N LYS A 123 -19.11 -2.92 0.24
CA LYS A 123 -20.24 -3.31 -0.61
C LYS A 123 -20.13 -2.77 -2.04
N ASP A 124 -19.26 -1.80 -2.28
CA ASP A 124 -19.07 -1.17 -3.59
C ASP A 124 -17.60 -0.76 -3.80
N ILE A 125 -16.82 -1.58 -4.51
CA ILE A 125 -15.40 -1.32 -4.80
C ILE A 125 -15.15 -0.01 -5.55
N SER A 126 -16.17 0.55 -6.22
CA SER A 126 -16.03 1.83 -6.93
C SER A 126 -16.03 3.03 -5.96
N GLN A 127 -16.56 2.86 -4.75
CA GLN A 127 -16.54 3.89 -3.71
C GLN A 127 -15.30 3.75 -2.83
N ILE A 128 -14.24 4.45 -3.25
CA ILE A 128 -12.94 4.38 -2.58
C ILE A 128 -12.81 5.36 -1.40
N ARG A 129 -13.58 6.46 -1.37
CA ARG A 129 -13.49 7.53 -0.36
C ARG A 129 -14.62 7.43 0.68
N THR A 130 -14.44 6.56 1.68
CA THR A 130 -15.42 6.44 2.79
C THR A 130 -15.20 7.47 3.91
N GLY A 131 -13.97 7.96 4.05
CA GLY A 131 -13.54 8.79 5.19
C GLY A 131 -13.20 7.97 6.45
N GLU A 132 -13.45 6.66 6.45
CA GLU A 132 -13.11 5.77 7.57
C GLU A 132 -11.62 5.43 7.52
N ARG A 133 -10.89 5.78 8.58
CA ARG A 133 -9.44 5.57 8.69
C ARG A 133 -9.11 4.43 9.65
N VAL A 134 -8.29 3.50 9.21
CA VAL A 134 -7.78 2.39 10.03
C VAL A 134 -6.26 2.44 10.14
N SER A 135 -5.70 1.74 11.14
CA SER A 135 -4.26 1.55 11.26
C SER A 135 -3.66 0.93 9.99
N MET A 136 -2.41 1.26 9.68
CA MET A 136 -1.65 0.59 8.62
C MET A 136 -1.56 -0.93 8.81
N ALA A 137 -1.75 -1.43 10.05
CA ALA A 137 -1.83 -2.84 10.41
C ALA A 137 -2.89 -3.62 9.59
N TYR A 138 -3.87 -2.91 9.02
CA TYR A 138 -4.85 -3.45 8.10
C TYR A 138 -4.22 -4.14 6.87
N MET A 139 -3.12 -3.61 6.34
CA MET A 139 -2.40 -4.16 5.18
C MET A 139 -0.95 -4.54 5.49
N PHE A 140 -0.29 -3.82 6.37
CA PHE A 140 1.15 -3.90 6.59
C PHE A 140 1.49 -4.35 8.01
N ASP A 141 2.70 -4.84 8.17
CA ASP A 141 3.28 -5.19 9.45
C ASP A 141 3.77 -3.92 10.14
N TYR A 142 3.00 -3.51 11.16
CA TYR A 142 3.26 -2.29 11.93
C TYR A 142 4.66 -2.28 12.55
N PHE A 143 5.08 -3.39 13.17
CA PHE A 143 6.37 -3.44 13.86
C PHE A 143 7.52 -3.43 12.88
N HIS A 144 7.40 -4.16 11.77
CA HIS A 144 8.40 -4.12 10.70
C HIS A 144 8.61 -2.69 10.18
N PHE A 145 7.54 -1.93 9.96
CA PHE A 145 7.62 -0.54 9.50
C PHE A 145 8.38 0.35 10.49
N VAL A 146 7.99 0.30 11.77
CA VAL A 146 8.61 1.10 12.83
C VAL A 146 10.08 0.71 13.02
N ASP A 147 10.38 -0.59 13.10
CA ASP A 147 11.73 -1.08 13.33
C ASP A 147 12.65 -0.79 12.15
N SER A 148 12.15 -0.90 10.92
CA SER A 148 12.89 -0.56 9.70
C SER A 148 13.27 0.92 9.67
N LEU A 149 12.33 1.81 9.98
CA LEU A 149 12.59 3.25 9.98
C LEU A 149 13.48 3.68 11.15
N ARG A 150 13.26 3.17 12.36
CA ARG A 150 14.14 3.48 13.51
C ARG A 150 15.57 3.03 13.29
N TYR A 151 15.75 1.91 12.58
CA TYR A 151 17.06 1.36 12.32
C TYR A 151 17.77 2.04 11.13
N SER A 152 17.04 2.32 10.05
CA SER A 152 17.63 2.90 8.83
C SER A 152 17.52 4.42 8.74
N CYS A 153 16.72 5.08 9.58
CA CYS A 153 16.57 6.54 9.63
C CYS A 153 16.34 7.01 11.08
N PRO A 154 17.30 6.80 11.99
CA PRO A 154 17.13 7.02 13.43
C PRO A 154 16.84 8.49 13.82
N GLN A 155 17.14 9.45 12.94
CA GLN A 155 16.88 10.88 13.16
C GLN A 155 15.40 11.26 13.02
N MET A 156 14.59 10.42 12.37
CA MET A 156 13.15 10.64 12.22
C MET A 156 12.40 10.21 13.49
N ASN A 157 11.74 11.17 14.16
CA ASN A 157 10.86 10.85 15.27
C ASN A 157 9.57 10.23 14.76
N ILE A 158 9.23 9.03 15.25
CA ILE A 158 8.04 8.28 14.84
C ILE A 158 7.06 8.21 16.00
N TYR A 159 5.85 8.71 15.76
CA TYR A 159 4.76 8.77 16.72
C TYR A 159 3.66 7.78 16.35
N GLY A 160 3.10 7.07 17.34
CA GLY A 160 2.02 6.11 17.11
C GLY A 160 0.75 6.80 16.63
N TYR A 161 0.42 7.90 17.30
CA TYR A 161 -0.74 8.73 17.05
C TYR A 161 -0.37 10.21 17.12
N ILE A 162 -1.23 11.07 16.58
CA ILE A 162 -1.05 12.53 16.68
C ILE A 162 -1.08 13.01 18.15
N ASP A 163 -1.83 12.32 19.01
CA ASP A 163 -1.91 12.65 20.45
C ASP A 163 -0.62 12.31 21.20
N ASP A 164 0.27 11.48 20.62
CA ASP A 164 1.59 11.15 21.19
C ASP A 164 2.62 12.24 20.91
N VAL A 165 2.31 13.18 20.00
CA VAL A 165 3.19 14.29 19.64
C VAL A 165 3.15 15.34 20.76
N PRO A 166 4.29 15.72 21.34
CA PRO A 166 4.34 16.72 22.40
C PRO A 166 3.64 18.03 21.99
N ASN A 167 2.74 18.51 22.85
CA ASN A 167 1.97 19.74 22.63
C ASN A 167 1.04 19.70 21.39
N SER A 168 0.72 18.55 20.78
CA SER A 168 -0.15 18.54 19.58
C SER A 168 -1.54 19.18 19.77
N ASN A 169 -2.06 19.17 21.00
CA ASN A 169 -3.35 19.72 21.37
C ASN A 169 -3.41 21.25 21.47
N GLU A 170 -2.27 21.94 21.54
CA GLU A 170 -2.25 23.41 21.68
C GLU A 170 -2.03 24.13 20.33
N GLY A 171 -1.95 23.35 19.22
CA GLY A 171 -1.83 23.85 17.86
C GLY A 171 -3.17 24.28 17.22
N ARG A 172 -3.11 24.90 16.03
CA ARG A 172 -4.30 25.31 15.25
C ARG A 172 -4.96 24.17 14.45
N GLY A 173 -4.56 22.93 14.69
CA GLY A 173 -4.92 21.77 13.86
C GLY A 173 -3.93 21.54 12.70
N SER A 174 -4.18 20.51 11.91
CA SER A 174 -3.34 20.17 10.76
C SER A 174 -3.51 21.16 9.60
N ILE A 175 -2.43 21.39 8.87
CA ILE A 175 -2.44 22.11 7.60
C ILE A 175 -2.23 21.14 6.45
N THR A 176 -3.09 21.19 5.44
CA THR A 176 -2.98 20.29 4.29
C THR A 176 -1.93 20.81 3.31
N LEU A 177 -1.03 19.93 2.88
CA LEU A 177 -0.06 20.22 1.81
C LEU A 177 -0.13 19.14 0.73
N LEU A 178 -0.37 19.54 -0.51
CA LEU A 178 -0.18 18.68 -1.66
C LEU A 178 1.27 18.90 -2.19
N PRO A 179 2.18 17.91 -2.10
CA PRO A 179 3.61 18.16 -2.36
C PRO A 179 3.93 18.82 -3.70
N GLU A 180 3.25 18.39 -4.75
CA GLU A 180 3.43 18.90 -6.11
C GLU A 180 2.88 20.32 -6.31
N SER A 181 1.97 20.79 -5.45
CA SER A 181 1.40 22.15 -5.59
C SER A 181 2.41 23.26 -5.27
N LEU A 182 3.58 22.90 -4.76
CA LEU A 182 4.69 23.83 -4.52
C LEU A 182 5.44 24.20 -5.81
N TYR A 183 5.30 23.42 -6.87
CA TYR A 183 5.89 23.74 -8.16
C TYR A 183 4.94 24.59 -9.00
N SER A 184 5.50 25.57 -9.71
CA SER A 184 4.73 26.44 -10.62
C SER A 184 4.41 25.78 -11.96
N SER A 185 5.18 24.76 -12.34
CA SER A 185 5.06 24.06 -13.62
C SER A 185 4.32 22.73 -13.44
N PRO A 186 3.60 22.24 -14.46
CA PRO A 186 3.01 20.91 -14.44
C PRO A 186 4.08 19.83 -14.21
N ILE A 187 3.77 18.84 -13.38
CA ILE A 187 4.68 17.73 -13.12
C ILE A 187 4.64 16.75 -14.32
N PRO A 188 5.80 16.41 -14.91
CA PRO A 188 5.86 15.38 -15.93
C PRO A 188 5.33 14.03 -15.43
N LYS A 189 4.86 13.18 -16.35
CA LYS A 189 4.43 11.83 -15.99
C LYS A 189 5.57 11.02 -15.33
N THR A 190 6.82 11.29 -15.67
CA THR A 190 8.00 10.64 -15.08
C THR A 190 8.36 11.15 -13.67
N GLY A 191 7.58 12.07 -13.10
CA GLY A 191 7.80 12.64 -11.77
C GLY A 191 8.41 14.04 -11.79
N LEU A 192 8.65 14.59 -10.59
CA LEU A 192 9.31 15.88 -10.38
C LEU A 192 10.65 15.94 -11.13
N GLU A 193 10.90 16.97 -11.94
CA GLU A 193 12.20 17.09 -12.65
C GLU A 193 13.34 17.44 -11.70
N HIS A 194 13.04 18.25 -10.69
CA HIS A 194 13.99 18.75 -9.70
C HIS A 194 13.50 18.47 -8.27
N PRO A 195 13.43 17.19 -7.85
CA PRO A 195 12.98 16.80 -6.51
C PRO A 195 13.86 17.39 -5.39
N GLU A 196 15.12 17.73 -5.68
CA GLU A 196 16.06 18.39 -4.76
C GLU A 196 15.59 19.79 -4.34
N ASN A 197 14.85 20.49 -5.20
CA ASN A 197 14.33 21.83 -4.91
C ASN A 197 13.12 21.80 -3.96
N TRP A 198 12.51 20.63 -3.76
CA TRP A 198 11.27 20.53 -2.99
C TRP A 198 11.41 21.03 -1.55
N ARG A 199 12.57 20.79 -0.91
CA ARG A 199 12.82 21.21 0.47
C ARG A 199 12.76 22.73 0.62
N GLU A 200 13.46 23.46 -0.23
CA GLU A 200 13.48 24.93 -0.20
C GLU A 200 12.08 25.50 -0.44
N LEU A 201 11.33 24.91 -1.39
CA LEU A 201 9.94 25.30 -1.65
C LEU A 201 9.03 25.03 -0.44
N PHE A 202 9.23 23.90 0.24
CA PHE A 202 8.49 23.54 1.45
C PHE A 202 8.79 24.50 2.60
N GLU A 203 10.06 24.83 2.83
CA GLU A 203 10.47 25.79 3.86
C GLU A 203 9.88 27.18 3.59
N GLY A 204 9.94 27.67 2.36
CA GLY A 204 9.31 28.94 1.97
C GLY A 204 7.79 28.95 2.15
N TRP A 205 7.11 27.84 1.83
CA TRP A 205 5.68 27.67 2.09
C TRP A 205 5.36 27.69 3.60
N LEU A 206 6.16 27.00 4.40
CA LEU A 206 6.00 26.92 5.85
C LEU A 206 6.28 28.27 6.53
N ASP A 207 7.29 29.01 6.09
CA ASP A 207 7.58 30.38 6.56
C ASP A 207 6.44 31.34 6.26
N GLY A 208 5.87 31.25 5.05
CA GLY A 208 4.65 31.98 4.71
C GLY A 208 3.52 31.66 5.68
N TYR A 209 3.32 30.38 6.01
CA TYR A 209 2.33 29.99 7.01
C TYR A 209 2.65 30.61 8.38
N TYR A 210 3.88 30.53 8.87
CA TYR A 210 4.27 31.13 10.16
C TYR A 210 4.00 32.63 10.20
N TYR A 211 4.35 33.37 9.15
CA TYR A 211 4.16 34.81 9.04
C TYR A 211 2.69 35.24 9.15
N PHE A 212 1.78 34.49 8.52
CA PHE A 212 0.34 34.82 8.53
C PHE A 212 -0.43 34.19 9.69
N ALA A 213 0.03 33.04 10.20
CA ALA A 213 -0.74 32.19 11.11
C ALA A 213 -0.26 32.21 12.56
N THR A 214 0.96 32.65 12.87
CA THR A 214 1.47 32.63 14.24
C THR A 214 1.64 34.03 14.84
N ASN A 215 0.98 34.28 15.98
CA ASN A 215 1.46 35.30 16.92
C ASN A 215 2.74 34.72 17.54
N GLY A 216 3.89 35.37 17.37
CA GLY A 216 5.26 34.85 17.58
C GLY A 216 5.67 34.31 18.97
N THR A 217 4.80 33.54 19.63
CA THR A 217 4.93 32.96 20.98
C THR A 217 4.55 31.48 21.03
N MET A 218 4.14 30.86 19.91
CA MET A 218 3.72 29.46 19.90
C MET A 218 4.93 28.52 19.82
N ASN A 219 5.21 27.83 20.93
CA ASN A 219 6.24 26.80 21.04
C ASN A 219 5.68 25.43 20.63
N MET A 220 5.02 25.38 19.47
CA MET A 220 4.11 24.31 19.06
C MET A 220 4.59 23.62 17.78
N PRO A 221 4.49 22.27 17.69
CA PRO A 221 4.71 21.61 16.41
C PRO A 221 3.63 22.00 15.40
N VAL A 222 4.05 22.24 14.17
CA VAL A 222 3.17 22.34 13.00
C VAL A 222 2.93 20.95 12.46
N THR A 223 1.66 20.55 12.46
CA THR A 223 1.23 19.29 11.86
C THR A 223 0.86 19.53 10.40
N VAL A 224 1.59 18.91 9.48
CA VAL A 224 1.32 18.90 8.05
C VAL A 224 0.59 17.61 7.69
N GLU A 225 -0.68 17.73 7.32
CA GLU A 225 -1.43 16.63 6.73
C GLU A 225 -1.07 16.54 5.26
N LEU A 226 -0.28 15.55 4.89
CA LEU A 226 0.13 15.39 3.51
C LEU A 226 -1.06 14.95 2.67
N GLY A 227 -1.38 15.74 1.65
CA GLY A 227 -2.26 15.36 0.57
C GLY A 227 -1.72 14.15 -0.16
N ARG A 228 -2.61 13.38 -0.80
CA ARG A 228 -2.23 12.19 -1.54
C ARG A 228 -1.40 12.57 -2.78
N SER A 229 -0.08 12.48 -2.69
CA SER A 229 0.83 12.47 -3.85
C SER A 229 0.89 11.05 -4.44
N TYR A 230 0.50 10.91 -5.70
CA TYR A 230 0.42 9.62 -6.38
C TYR A 230 1.25 9.67 -7.67
N LEU A 231 2.30 8.84 -7.72
CA LEU A 231 3.20 8.68 -8.88
C LEU A 231 3.83 9.98 -9.36
N GLN A 232 4.35 10.78 -8.44
CA GLN A 232 4.98 12.05 -8.76
C GLN A 232 6.43 12.14 -8.28
N TYR A 233 6.85 11.31 -7.32
CA TYR A 233 8.23 11.33 -6.85
C TYR A 233 9.10 10.41 -7.72
N PRO A 234 10.14 10.91 -8.40
CA PRO A 234 11.01 10.09 -9.24
C PRO A 234 11.96 9.25 -8.37
N ILE A 235 11.72 7.94 -8.28
CA ILE A 235 12.34 7.10 -7.23
C ILE A 235 13.87 6.99 -7.34
N TYR A 236 14.42 7.14 -8.54
CA TYR A 236 15.85 7.03 -8.80
C TYR A 236 16.63 8.33 -8.52
N SER A 237 15.94 9.41 -8.15
CA SER A 237 16.60 10.66 -7.77
C SER A 237 17.50 10.54 -6.53
N ASP A 238 17.21 9.59 -5.65
CA ASP A 238 18.01 9.26 -4.47
C ASP A 238 19.08 8.17 -4.72
N GLY A 239 19.22 7.72 -5.96
CA GLY A 239 20.11 6.65 -6.37
C GLY A 239 19.45 5.25 -6.36
N GLU A 240 20.04 4.33 -7.11
CA GLU A 240 19.50 2.99 -7.36
C GLU A 240 19.37 2.15 -6.07
N GLU A 241 20.37 2.17 -5.18
CA GLU A 241 20.31 1.42 -3.91
C GLU A 241 19.12 1.87 -3.05
N PHE A 242 18.82 3.17 -3.01
CA PHE A 242 17.64 3.68 -2.32
C PHE A 242 16.36 3.23 -3.03
N ALA A 243 16.28 3.46 -4.34
CA ALA A 243 15.12 3.14 -5.17
C ALA A 243 14.68 1.68 -5.02
N LEU A 244 15.63 0.75 -4.99
CA LEU A 244 15.35 -0.68 -4.94
C LEU A 244 15.13 -1.23 -3.52
N SER A 245 15.60 -0.54 -2.47
CA SER A 245 15.49 -1.02 -1.08
C SER A 245 14.39 -0.34 -0.26
N PHE A 246 14.02 0.91 -0.59
CA PHE A 246 13.12 1.73 0.23
C PHE A 246 11.71 1.13 0.37
N GLY A 247 11.18 0.49 -0.69
CA GLY A 247 9.90 -0.22 -0.63
C GLY A 247 9.84 -1.32 0.43
N GLY A 248 11.01 -1.83 0.85
CA GLY A 248 11.19 -2.83 1.90
C GLY A 248 10.76 -2.37 3.29
N ILE A 249 10.54 -1.07 3.56
CA ILE A 249 9.96 -0.64 4.85
C ILE A 249 8.50 -1.11 5.02
N LEU A 250 7.83 -1.51 3.92
CA LEU A 250 6.46 -2.02 3.94
C LEU A 250 6.44 -3.53 3.72
N ARG A 251 6.42 -4.29 4.81
CA ARG A 251 6.07 -5.71 4.79
C ARG A 251 4.55 -5.86 4.94
N PHE A 252 3.90 -6.72 4.17
CA PHE A 252 2.44 -6.97 4.34
C PHE A 252 2.16 -7.64 5.69
N SER A 253 0.94 -7.57 6.22
CA SER A 253 0.60 -8.15 7.53
C SER A 253 0.70 -9.69 7.55
N GLU A 254 1.12 -10.24 8.69
CA GLU A 254 1.45 -11.67 8.86
C GLU A 254 0.32 -12.61 8.44
N ASN A 255 -0.92 -12.31 8.84
CA ASN A 255 -2.07 -13.15 8.49
C ASN A 255 -2.28 -13.27 6.97
N LEU A 256 -1.94 -12.24 6.19
CA LEU A 256 -2.04 -12.26 4.74
C LEU A 256 -0.88 -13.04 4.11
N ARG A 257 0.33 -12.87 4.67
CA ARG A 257 1.55 -13.57 4.23
C ARG A 257 1.49 -15.07 4.48
N VAL A 258 1.03 -15.48 5.66
CA VAL A 258 0.79 -16.89 5.99
C VAL A 258 -0.25 -17.49 5.07
N LEU A 259 -1.35 -16.78 4.80
CA LEU A 259 -2.39 -17.28 3.89
C LEU A 259 -1.85 -17.44 2.45
N ALA A 260 -1.07 -16.49 1.95
CA ALA A 260 -0.39 -16.60 0.65
C ALA A 260 0.60 -17.78 0.61
N THR A 261 1.34 -18.01 1.70
CA THR A 261 2.22 -19.17 1.85
C THR A 261 1.42 -20.47 1.75
N THR A 262 0.28 -20.56 2.43
CA THR A 262 -0.61 -21.72 2.34
C THR A 262 -1.12 -21.95 0.92
N VAL A 263 -1.49 -20.88 0.18
CA VAL A 263 -1.88 -20.99 -1.23
C VAL A 263 -0.76 -21.63 -2.05
N LEU A 264 0.49 -21.20 -1.89
CA LEU A 264 1.64 -21.74 -2.61
C LEU A 264 1.94 -23.19 -2.23
N GLN A 265 1.93 -23.52 -0.93
CA GLN A 265 2.12 -24.89 -0.46
C GLN A 265 1.07 -25.84 -1.02
N ASN A 266 -0.20 -25.42 -0.99
CA ASN A 266 -1.30 -26.22 -1.51
C ASN A 266 -1.26 -26.31 -3.04
N MET A 267 -0.78 -25.28 -3.74
CA MET A 267 -0.51 -25.34 -5.18
C MET A 267 0.50 -26.44 -5.49
N LEU A 268 1.66 -26.41 -4.84
CA LEU A 268 2.71 -27.41 -5.06
C LEU A 268 2.21 -28.82 -4.74
N SER A 269 1.47 -29.00 -3.65
CA SER A 269 0.89 -30.29 -3.28
C SER A 269 -0.18 -30.77 -4.27
N THR A 270 -1.08 -29.89 -4.71
CA THR A 270 -2.21 -30.24 -5.59
C THR A 270 -1.72 -30.70 -6.96
N TYR A 271 -0.65 -30.08 -7.45
CA TYR A 271 -0.09 -30.36 -8.77
C TYR A 271 1.18 -31.24 -8.72
N ASN A 272 1.45 -31.89 -7.58
CA ASN A 272 2.59 -32.80 -7.37
C ASN A 272 3.94 -32.20 -7.78
N MET A 273 4.15 -30.92 -7.43
CA MET A 273 5.40 -30.20 -7.67
C MET A 273 6.20 -30.08 -6.37
N SER A 274 7.53 -30.21 -6.48
CA SER A 274 8.44 -29.90 -5.37
C SER A 274 9.31 -28.72 -5.78
N ARG A 275 9.19 -27.63 -5.03
CA ARG A 275 9.93 -26.38 -5.23
C ARG A 275 10.26 -25.78 -3.87
N ASP A 276 11.41 -25.11 -3.82
CA ASP A 276 11.82 -24.33 -2.66
C ASP A 276 11.07 -22.99 -2.67
N LEU A 277 10.14 -22.80 -1.72
CA LEU A 277 9.34 -21.59 -1.61
C LEU A 277 10.13 -20.38 -1.09
N SER A 278 11.35 -20.58 -0.58
CA SER A 278 12.23 -19.47 -0.19
C SER A 278 12.78 -18.70 -1.40
N GLN A 279 12.79 -19.32 -2.58
CA GLN A 279 13.25 -18.68 -3.81
C GLN A 279 12.40 -17.45 -4.17
N PRO A 280 12.98 -16.38 -4.73
CA PRO A 280 12.25 -15.15 -5.06
C PRO A 280 11.12 -15.39 -6.07
N PHE A 281 11.28 -16.37 -6.95
CA PHE A 281 10.27 -16.89 -7.84
C PHE A 281 10.43 -18.41 -8.01
N LEU A 282 9.43 -19.08 -8.59
CA LEU A 282 9.40 -20.53 -8.77
C LEU A 282 9.52 -20.87 -10.27
N PRO A 283 10.74 -21.15 -10.78
CA PRO A 283 10.93 -21.54 -12.17
C PRO A 283 10.09 -22.76 -12.55
N ASP A 284 9.58 -22.78 -13.78
CA ASP A 284 8.88 -23.91 -14.39
C ASP A 284 7.76 -24.48 -13.51
N THR A 285 7.04 -23.59 -12.81
CA THR A 285 6.00 -23.98 -11.83
C THR A 285 4.62 -23.54 -12.30
N PHE A 286 4.38 -22.23 -12.37
CA PHE A 286 3.09 -21.70 -12.81
C PHE A 286 3.22 -20.36 -13.52
N PHE A 287 2.24 -20.11 -14.40
CA PHE A 287 2.01 -18.84 -15.06
C PHE A 287 1.04 -18.00 -14.22
N GLY A 288 1.46 -16.82 -13.77
CA GLY A 288 0.63 -15.89 -13.02
C GLY A 288 -0.07 -14.91 -13.96
N ALA A 289 -1.41 -14.90 -13.95
CA ALA A 289 -2.21 -13.99 -14.77
C ALA A 289 -3.06 -13.07 -13.89
N HIS A 290 -2.78 -11.77 -13.93
CA HIS A 290 -3.59 -10.75 -13.27
C HIS A 290 -4.68 -10.24 -14.22
N LEU A 291 -5.91 -10.70 -14.02
CA LEU A 291 -7.08 -10.30 -14.81
C LEU A 291 -7.79 -9.12 -14.11
N ARG A 292 -7.51 -7.90 -14.58
CA ARG A 292 -8.02 -6.65 -13.99
C ARG A 292 -9.25 -6.15 -14.76
N THR A 293 -10.41 -6.68 -14.39
CA THR A 293 -11.67 -6.47 -15.10
C THR A 293 -12.86 -6.19 -14.17
N GLU A 294 -12.57 -5.80 -12.93
CA GLU A 294 -13.57 -5.43 -11.96
C GLU A 294 -14.19 -4.05 -12.28
N ILE A 295 -15.43 -3.86 -11.84
CA ILE A 295 -16.25 -2.71 -12.24
C ILE A 295 -15.68 -1.35 -11.84
N ASP A 296 -14.84 -1.30 -10.79
CA ASP A 296 -14.16 -0.07 -10.37
C ASP A 296 -13.08 0.37 -11.36
N ALA A 297 -12.38 -0.58 -12.01
CA ALA A 297 -11.51 -0.24 -13.12
C ALA A 297 -12.35 0.31 -14.28
N MET A 298 -13.46 -0.36 -14.61
CA MET A 298 -14.30 -0.01 -15.76
C MET A 298 -14.86 1.41 -15.73
N LYS A 299 -15.17 1.92 -14.52
CA LYS A 299 -15.78 3.24 -14.37
C LYS A 299 -14.77 4.39 -14.26
N ASN A 300 -13.52 4.11 -13.92
CA ASN A 300 -12.55 5.14 -13.51
C ASN A 300 -11.48 5.48 -14.55
N TRP A 301 -11.40 4.76 -15.68
CA TRP A 301 -10.38 4.99 -16.72
C TRP A 301 -10.97 5.64 -17.98
N SER A 302 -10.14 6.38 -18.72
CA SER A 302 -10.54 7.07 -19.94
C SER A 302 -10.93 6.09 -21.05
N ALA A 303 -11.70 6.56 -22.03
CA ALA A 303 -12.18 5.75 -23.15
C ALA A 303 -11.04 5.16 -24.01
N GLU A 304 -9.88 5.82 -24.07
CA GLU A 304 -8.67 5.33 -24.74
C GLU A 304 -8.11 4.06 -24.05
N ASP A 305 -8.19 3.99 -22.72
CA ASP A 305 -7.70 2.87 -21.90
C ASP A 305 -8.63 1.65 -21.91
N TRP A 306 -9.83 1.78 -22.49
CA TRP A 306 -10.85 0.73 -22.46
C TRP A 306 -10.45 -0.52 -23.24
N PHE A 307 -9.52 -0.43 -24.19
CA PHE A 307 -9.14 -1.61 -24.98
C PHE A 307 -8.51 -2.69 -24.09
N TYR A 308 -7.41 -2.37 -23.41
CA TYR A 308 -6.68 -3.32 -22.56
C TYR A 308 -7.45 -3.71 -21.30
N GLN A 309 -8.45 -2.93 -20.91
CA GLN A 309 -9.33 -3.27 -19.80
C GLN A 309 -10.30 -4.42 -20.12
N ARG A 310 -10.69 -4.61 -21.39
CA ARG A 310 -11.66 -5.64 -21.75
C ARG A 310 -11.10 -7.03 -21.50
N TYR A 311 -11.97 -7.92 -21.02
CA TYR A 311 -11.66 -9.33 -20.90
C TYR A 311 -11.07 -9.90 -22.20
N GLU A 312 -11.65 -9.57 -23.34
CA GLU A 312 -11.23 -10.08 -24.65
C GLU A 312 -9.78 -9.70 -24.96
N ALA A 313 -9.37 -8.46 -24.67
CA ALA A 313 -8.00 -8.01 -24.90
C ALA A 313 -7.01 -8.73 -23.97
N GLN A 314 -7.31 -8.76 -22.67
CA GLN A 314 -6.45 -9.42 -21.67
C GLN A 314 -6.32 -10.92 -21.94
N SER A 315 -7.44 -11.62 -22.12
CA SER A 315 -7.45 -13.07 -22.35
C SER A 315 -6.67 -13.47 -23.61
N ILE A 316 -6.86 -12.78 -24.74
CA ILE A 316 -6.11 -13.07 -25.97
C ILE A 316 -4.60 -12.92 -25.75
N GLN A 317 -4.17 -11.80 -25.15
CA GLN A 317 -2.75 -11.54 -24.91
C GLN A 317 -2.13 -12.53 -23.92
N TYR A 318 -2.85 -12.82 -22.83
CA TYR A 318 -2.37 -13.73 -21.79
C TYR A 318 -2.26 -15.16 -22.30
N LEU A 319 -3.25 -15.64 -23.05
CA LEU A 319 -3.23 -16.98 -23.64
C LEU A 319 -2.17 -17.11 -24.73
N LYS A 320 -1.97 -16.08 -25.56
CA LYS A 320 -0.87 -16.03 -26.54
C LYS A 320 0.48 -16.11 -25.85
N LYS A 321 0.68 -15.36 -24.76
CA LYS A 321 1.92 -15.41 -23.97
C LYS A 321 2.10 -16.78 -23.30
N LEU A 322 1.05 -17.33 -22.69
CA LEU A 322 1.08 -18.66 -22.08
C LEU A 322 1.50 -19.74 -23.09
N ALA A 323 0.92 -19.72 -24.30
CA ALA A 323 1.25 -20.66 -25.37
C ALA A 323 2.70 -20.55 -25.89
N SER A 324 3.38 -19.42 -25.62
CA SER A 324 4.82 -19.26 -25.92
C SER A 324 5.75 -19.84 -24.84
N THR A 325 5.18 -20.40 -23.77
CA THR A 325 5.91 -21.01 -22.65
C THR A 325 5.62 -22.51 -22.55
N ASN A 326 6.40 -23.22 -21.74
CA ASN A 326 6.15 -24.63 -21.41
C ASN A 326 5.26 -24.81 -20.15
N LEU A 327 4.65 -23.72 -19.64
CA LEU A 327 3.87 -23.76 -18.41
C LEU A 327 2.47 -24.30 -18.68
N THR A 328 2.06 -25.29 -17.90
CA THR A 328 0.72 -25.93 -18.01
C THR A 328 -0.24 -25.51 -16.91
N LEU A 329 0.27 -24.93 -15.82
CA LEU A 329 -0.49 -24.45 -14.67
C LEU A 329 -0.60 -22.92 -14.70
N VAL A 330 -1.82 -22.42 -14.60
CA VAL A 330 -2.15 -20.99 -14.58
C VAL A 330 -2.77 -20.63 -13.24
N TYR A 331 -2.16 -19.70 -12.51
CA TYR A 331 -2.77 -19.04 -11.36
C TYR A 331 -3.42 -17.73 -11.80
N VAL A 332 -4.73 -17.60 -11.61
CA VAL A 332 -5.47 -16.38 -11.98
C VAL A 332 -5.78 -15.57 -10.73
N ALA A 333 -5.36 -14.31 -10.74
CA ALA A 333 -5.76 -13.32 -9.77
C ALA A 333 -6.78 -12.36 -10.39
N SER A 334 -7.95 -12.26 -9.76
CA SER A 334 -9.01 -11.34 -10.16
C SER A 334 -10.06 -11.22 -9.06
N GLY A 335 -10.64 -10.03 -8.91
CA GLY A 335 -11.89 -9.81 -8.19
C GLY A 335 -13.14 -10.17 -9.00
N ASN A 336 -13.03 -10.38 -10.31
CA ASN A 336 -14.16 -10.69 -11.20
C ASN A 336 -14.33 -12.20 -11.38
N LYS A 337 -15.22 -12.80 -10.57
CA LYS A 337 -15.45 -14.26 -10.56
C LYS A 337 -16.00 -14.81 -11.89
N SER A 338 -16.92 -14.09 -12.55
CA SER A 338 -17.53 -14.55 -13.79
C SER A 338 -16.51 -14.60 -14.93
N GLU A 339 -15.64 -13.60 -15.00
CA GLU A 339 -14.58 -13.56 -16.01
C GLU A 339 -13.40 -14.47 -15.69
N THR A 340 -13.10 -14.70 -14.41
CA THR A 340 -12.16 -15.77 -14.03
C THR A 340 -12.66 -17.13 -14.52
N ALA A 341 -13.96 -17.42 -14.35
CA ALA A 341 -14.55 -18.65 -14.86
C ALA A 341 -14.59 -18.70 -16.40
N ARG A 342 -14.69 -17.55 -17.06
CA ARG A 342 -14.58 -17.44 -18.52
C ARG A 342 -13.16 -17.76 -18.98
N LEU A 343 -12.13 -17.20 -18.33
CA LEU A 343 -10.73 -17.49 -18.64
C LEU A 343 -10.41 -18.97 -18.46
N ALA A 344 -10.94 -19.60 -17.40
CA ALA A 344 -10.79 -21.04 -17.20
C ALA A 344 -11.37 -21.89 -18.34
N ARG A 345 -12.48 -21.45 -18.97
CA ARG A 345 -13.05 -22.12 -20.15
C ARG A 345 -12.22 -21.86 -21.40
N ASP A 346 -11.80 -20.62 -21.61
CA ASP A 346 -11.00 -20.24 -22.80
C ASP A 346 -9.59 -20.87 -22.75
N ALA A 347 -9.09 -21.14 -21.54
CA ALA A 347 -7.82 -21.81 -21.27
C ALA A 347 -7.96 -23.32 -21.02
N ALA A 348 -9.01 -23.99 -21.55
CA ALA A 348 -9.31 -25.40 -21.22
C ALA A 348 -8.19 -26.41 -21.52
N ALA A 349 -7.17 -26.03 -22.30
CA ALA A 349 -5.97 -26.83 -22.53
C ALA A 349 -4.96 -26.79 -21.35
N TYR A 350 -5.20 -25.95 -20.34
CA TYR A 350 -4.32 -25.69 -19.21
C TYR A 350 -5.04 -25.95 -17.88
N ASN A 351 -4.27 -26.22 -16.83
CA ASN A 351 -4.79 -26.29 -15.48
C ASN A 351 -4.93 -24.88 -14.92
N VAL A 352 -6.16 -24.38 -14.82
CA VAL A 352 -6.43 -23.06 -14.25
C VAL A 352 -6.81 -23.17 -12.78
N THR A 353 -6.16 -22.38 -11.93
CA THR A 353 -6.39 -22.35 -10.48
C THR A 353 -6.46 -20.93 -9.93
N THR A 354 -6.96 -20.81 -8.71
CA THR A 354 -7.08 -19.56 -7.94
C THR A 354 -6.84 -19.85 -6.47
N LYS A 355 -6.58 -18.83 -5.64
CA LYS A 355 -6.53 -19.00 -4.17
C LYS A 355 -7.75 -19.74 -3.61
N TRP A 356 -8.95 -19.49 -4.16
CA TRP A 356 -10.18 -20.12 -3.67
C TRP A 356 -10.22 -21.63 -3.92
N MET A 357 -9.56 -22.11 -4.98
CA MET A 357 -9.48 -23.53 -5.31
C MET A 357 -8.39 -24.25 -4.51
N LEU A 358 -7.34 -23.52 -4.12
CA LEU A 358 -6.17 -24.06 -3.44
C LEU A 358 -6.31 -24.11 -1.92
N LEU A 359 -7.17 -23.28 -1.34
CA LEU A 359 -7.38 -23.26 0.11
C LEU A 359 -8.37 -24.35 0.55
N ASP A 360 -8.15 -24.91 1.74
CA ASP A 360 -9.10 -25.82 2.37
C ASP A 360 -10.34 -25.07 2.91
N ALA A 361 -11.26 -25.77 3.56
CA ALA A 361 -12.48 -25.14 4.09
C ALA A 361 -12.19 -24.06 5.16
N LYS A 362 -11.22 -24.30 6.04
CA LYS A 362 -10.87 -23.40 7.15
C LYS A 362 -10.16 -22.14 6.63
N ASP A 363 -9.22 -22.31 5.71
CA ASP A 363 -8.47 -21.20 5.15
C ASP A 363 -9.32 -20.40 4.16
N ARG A 364 -10.25 -21.03 3.43
CA ARG A 364 -11.28 -20.32 2.64
C ARG A 364 -12.20 -19.48 3.51
N GLU A 365 -12.60 -19.99 4.68
CA GLU A 365 -13.40 -19.21 5.62
C GLU A 365 -12.61 -17.99 6.10
N SER A 366 -11.32 -18.18 6.43
CA SER A 366 -10.42 -17.09 6.81
C SER A 366 -10.29 -16.04 5.70
N LEU A 367 -10.05 -16.47 4.45
CA LEU A 367 -10.01 -15.61 3.27
C LEU A 367 -11.33 -14.83 3.07
N SER A 368 -12.48 -15.48 3.31
CA SER A 368 -13.80 -14.87 3.11
C SER A 368 -14.13 -13.74 4.09
N ARG A 369 -13.46 -13.71 5.25
CA ARG A 369 -13.62 -12.64 6.26
C ARG A 369 -12.74 -11.43 5.98
N LEU A 370 -11.75 -11.56 5.08
CA LEU A 370 -10.88 -10.48 4.66
C LEU A 370 -11.62 -9.54 3.70
N SER A 371 -11.25 -8.26 3.71
CA SER A 371 -11.71 -7.30 2.71
C SER A 371 -11.21 -7.66 1.31
N TRP A 372 -11.80 -7.04 0.27
CA TRP A 372 -11.31 -7.19 -1.10
C TRP A 372 -9.84 -6.81 -1.27
N ASP A 373 -9.38 -5.75 -0.58
CA ASP A 373 -7.98 -5.35 -0.61
C ASP A 373 -7.06 -6.39 0.03
N GLN A 374 -7.43 -6.90 1.19
CA GLN A 374 -6.67 -7.94 1.88
C GLN A 374 -6.63 -9.25 1.09
N GLN A 375 -7.75 -9.62 0.44
CA GLN A 375 -7.77 -10.74 -0.49
C GLN A 375 -6.88 -10.51 -1.72
N ALA A 376 -6.76 -9.28 -2.20
CA ALA A 376 -5.86 -8.92 -3.30
C ALA A 376 -4.38 -8.99 -2.89
N ILE A 377 -4.04 -8.70 -1.62
CA ILE A 377 -2.68 -8.87 -1.10
C ILE A 377 -2.24 -10.34 -1.14
N VAL A 378 -3.15 -11.28 -0.86
CA VAL A 378 -2.86 -12.73 -1.00
C VAL A 378 -2.48 -13.06 -2.45
N ASP A 379 -3.25 -12.56 -3.42
CA ASP A 379 -2.95 -12.72 -4.84
C ASP A 379 -1.62 -12.04 -5.21
N PHE A 380 -1.37 -10.84 -4.70
CA PHE A 380 -0.15 -10.06 -4.93
C PHE A 380 1.08 -10.91 -4.58
N LEU A 381 1.11 -11.42 -3.35
CA LEU A 381 2.19 -12.24 -2.83
C LEU A 381 2.38 -13.52 -3.64
N VAL A 382 1.30 -14.24 -3.96
CA VAL A 382 1.38 -15.45 -4.79
C VAL A 382 1.98 -15.13 -6.17
N MET A 383 1.54 -14.05 -6.82
CA MET A 383 2.03 -13.69 -8.16
C MET A 383 3.50 -13.27 -8.20
N THR A 384 4.05 -12.69 -7.12
CA THR A 384 5.50 -12.43 -7.04
C THR A 384 6.33 -13.70 -7.20
N LYS A 385 5.78 -14.87 -6.85
CA LYS A 385 6.46 -16.18 -6.94
C LYS A 385 6.27 -16.89 -8.28
N SER A 386 5.50 -16.34 -9.22
CA SER A 386 5.22 -16.99 -10.51
C SER A 386 6.48 -17.23 -11.36
N SER A 387 6.47 -18.25 -12.21
CA SER A 387 7.57 -18.45 -13.18
C SER A 387 7.54 -17.38 -14.26
N ARG A 388 6.34 -17.03 -14.72
CA ARG A 388 6.06 -15.94 -15.66
C ARG A 388 4.82 -15.21 -15.19
N PHE A 389 4.88 -13.89 -15.20
CA PHE A 389 3.79 -13.01 -14.76
C PHE A 389 3.26 -12.18 -15.93
N VAL A 390 1.95 -12.03 -16.02
CA VAL A 390 1.30 -11.10 -16.95
C VAL A 390 0.24 -10.23 -16.29
N GLY A 391 0.12 -9.00 -16.78
CA GLY A 391 -0.91 -8.05 -16.40
C GLY A 391 -1.02 -6.89 -17.39
N ILE A 392 -1.84 -5.88 -17.07
CA ILE A 392 -1.99 -4.67 -17.90
C ILE A 392 -1.35 -3.42 -17.28
N GLY A 393 -0.97 -2.48 -18.16
CA GLY A 393 -0.26 -1.23 -17.85
C GLY A 393 -1.02 -0.21 -17.01
N HIS A 394 -2.35 -0.24 -17.02
CA HIS A 394 -3.15 0.70 -16.23
C HIS A 394 -3.24 0.30 -14.75
N SER A 395 -2.67 -0.84 -14.37
CA SER A 395 -2.79 -1.39 -13.02
C SER A 395 -1.51 -1.19 -12.21
N SER A 396 -1.58 -0.31 -11.21
CA SER A 396 -0.53 -0.16 -10.19
C SER A 396 -0.16 -1.48 -9.51
N PHE A 397 -1.14 -2.38 -9.34
CA PHE A 397 -0.94 -3.72 -8.80
C PHE A 397 0.00 -4.55 -9.71
N THR A 398 -0.25 -4.54 -11.02
CA THR A 398 0.61 -5.21 -12.00
C THR A 398 2.03 -4.66 -11.97
N TRP A 399 2.17 -3.33 -11.99
CA TRP A 399 3.47 -2.69 -12.01
C TRP A 399 4.30 -2.96 -10.76
N ASN A 400 3.69 -2.90 -9.57
CA ASN A 400 4.39 -3.25 -8.33
C ASN A 400 4.98 -4.67 -8.41
N ILE A 401 4.20 -5.67 -8.87
CA ILE A 401 4.69 -7.05 -9.01
C ILE A 401 5.78 -7.15 -10.08
N ALA A 402 5.58 -6.52 -11.24
CA ALA A 402 6.53 -6.60 -12.34
C ALA A 402 7.88 -5.97 -11.99
N LEU A 403 7.88 -4.77 -11.40
CA LEU A 403 9.09 -4.07 -10.96
C LEU A 403 9.77 -4.81 -9.81
N GLN A 404 9.02 -5.36 -8.85
CA GLN A 404 9.59 -6.18 -7.78
C GLN A 404 10.30 -7.42 -8.33
N ARG A 405 9.69 -8.09 -9.30
CA ARG A 405 10.27 -9.29 -9.94
C ARG A 405 11.49 -8.95 -10.78
N HIS A 406 11.49 -7.80 -11.45
CA HIS A 406 12.60 -7.35 -12.29
C HIS A 406 13.94 -7.29 -11.52
N GLN A 407 13.91 -6.93 -10.24
CA GLN A 407 15.10 -6.84 -9.38
C GLN A 407 15.90 -8.16 -9.27
N PHE A 408 15.30 -9.30 -9.59
CA PHE A 408 15.98 -10.60 -9.53
C PHE A 408 16.67 -11.00 -10.85
N LEU A 409 16.71 -10.10 -11.84
CA LEU A 409 17.39 -10.32 -13.11
C LEU A 409 18.80 -9.71 -13.08
N GLU A 410 19.79 -10.48 -13.53
CA GLU A 410 21.20 -10.04 -13.58
C GLU A 410 21.47 -9.00 -14.69
N ASN A 411 20.57 -8.90 -15.68
CA ASN A 411 20.65 -7.94 -16.79
C ASN A 411 19.41 -7.04 -16.78
N ASN A 412 19.59 -5.80 -16.35
CA ASN A 412 18.62 -4.69 -16.50
C ASN A 412 18.58 -4.19 -17.95
N GLY A 413 18.61 -5.08 -18.95
CA GLY A 413 18.45 -4.67 -20.36
C GLY A 413 17.13 -3.94 -20.55
N ASP A 414 16.93 -3.26 -21.69
CA ASP A 414 15.82 -2.32 -21.93
C ASP A 414 14.40 -2.94 -21.82
N TYR A 415 13.98 -3.25 -20.59
CA TYR A 415 12.73 -3.93 -20.26
C TYR A 415 11.51 -3.04 -20.53
N LEU A 416 11.74 -1.75 -20.77
CA LEU A 416 10.75 -0.73 -21.13
C LEU A 416 10.79 -0.35 -22.62
N ASP A 417 11.79 -0.78 -23.40
CA ASP A 417 11.93 -0.42 -24.82
C ASP A 417 11.39 -1.52 -25.77
N GLY A 418 10.59 -2.43 -25.22
CA GLY A 418 9.94 -3.50 -25.96
C GLY A 418 8.63 -3.09 -26.66
N SER A 419 8.00 -4.05 -27.35
CA SER A 419 6.67 -3.86 -27.94
C SER A 419 5.55 -3.77 -26.89
N GLU A 420 5.83 -4.18 -25.66
CA GLU A 420 4.94 -4.11 -24.50
C GLU A 420 5.50 -3.10 -23.51
N LEU A 421 4.67 -2.60 -22.59
CA LEU A 421 5.06 -1.58 -21.61
C LEU A 421 6.19 -2.01 -20.69
N LEU A 422 6.19 -3.28 -20.31
CA LEU A 422 7.30 -3.94 -19.65
C LEU A 422 7.40 -5.34 -20.21
N SER A 423 8.60 -5.78 -20.61
CA SER A 423 8.83 -7.15 -21.07
C SER A 423 10.22 -7.61 -20.70
N ASP A 424 10.30 -8.60 -19.80
CA ASP A 424 11.56 -9.20 -19.39
C ASP A 424 11.46 -10.74 -19.22
N ALA A 425 12.48 -11.34 -18.62
CA ALA A 425 12.53 -12.78 -18.38
C ALA A 425 11.56 -13.30 -17.31
N LEU A 426 10.82 -12.45 -16.60
CA LEU A 426 9.90 -12.82 -15.53
C LEU A 426 8.48 -12.28 -15.73
N SER A 427 8.33 -11.17 -16.43
CA SER A 427 7.10 -10.38 -16.45
C SER A 427 6.80 -9.82 -17.84
N THR A 428 5.52 -9.66 -18.15
CA THR A 428 5.05 -8.91 -19.31
C THR A 428 3.85 -8.06 -18.92
N VAL A 429 3.95 -6.75 -19.10
CA VAL A 429 2.88 -5.79 -18.84
C VAL A 429 2.37 -5.27 -20.18
N PHE A 430 1.15 -5.64 -20.52
CA PHE A 430 0.53 -5.29 -21.79
C PHE A 430 -0.03 -3.86 -21.76
N GLY A 431 0.11 -3.14 -22.88
CA GLY A 431 -0.45 -1.80 -23.06
C GLY A 431 0.13 -1.12 -24.30
N GLU A 432 -0.21 0.15 -24.51
CA GLU A 432 0.35 0.93 -25.60
C GLU A 432 1.80 1.33 -25.30
N THR A 433 2.74 1.07 -26.20
CA THR A 433 4.16 1.40 -26.03
C THR A 433 4.37 2.85 -25.60
N GLY A 434 5.19 3.07 -24.55
CA GLY A 434 5.42 4.39 -23.95
C GLY A 434 4.27 4.92 -23.08
N GLY A 435 3.18 4.15 -22.93
CA GLY A 435 2.08 4.45 -22.04
C GLY A 435 2.46 4.29 -20.56
N HIS A 436 1.82 5.09 -19.70
CA HIS A 436 2.01 5.05 -18.24
C HIS A 436 3.45 5.04 -17.70
N PRO A 437 4.35 5.91 -18.19
CA PRO A 437 5.73 5.95 -17.72
C PRO A 437 5.82 6.31 -16.22
N GLU A 438 4.78 6.92 -15.66
CA GLU A 438 4.67 7.23 -14.23
C GLU A 438 4.84 6.01 -13.33
N TYR A 439 4.43 4.81 -13.77
CA TYR A 439 4.57 3.62 -12.95
C TYR A 439 6.01 3.15 -12.84
N ALA A 440 6.76 3.13 -13.94
CA ALA A 440 8.16 2.74 -13.92
C ALA A 440 9.04 3.78 -13.22
N ALA A 441 8.71 5.06 -13.37
CA ALA A 441 9.52 6.15 -12.81
C ALA A 441 9.22 6.47 -11.33
N CYS A 442 7.98 6.24 -10.88
CA CYS A 442 7.49 6.73 -9.59
C CYS A 442 6.88 5.65 -8.66
N LEU A 443 7.09 4.36 -8.92
CA LEU A 443 6.77 3.27 -7.98
C LEU A 443 8.02 2.61 -7.44
N TRP A 444 8.20 2.66 -6.12
CA TRP A 444 9.16 1.80 -5.44
C TRP A 444 8.73 0.34 -5.52
N PRO A 445 9.63 -0.56 -5.95
CA PRO A 445 9.33 -1.97 -6.09
C PRO A 445 9.30 -2.76 -4.76
#